data_AF-A0A9E6ARY8-F1
#
_entry.id   AF-A0A9E6ARY8-F1
#
_cell.length_a   1.000
_cell.length_b   1.000
_cell.length_c   1.000
_cell.angle_alpha   90.00
_cell.angle_beta   90.00
_cell.angle_gamma   90.00
#
_symmetry.space_group_name_H-M   'P 1'
#
loop_
_entity.id
_entity.type
_entity.pdbx_description
1 polymer ?
#
loop_
_entity_poly.entity_id
_entity_poly.type
_entity_poly.pdbx_seq_one_letter_code
_entity_poly.pdbx_strand_id
1 'polypeptide(L)'
;MDQAPVELRVGGQVYRIVASTDQGELQGLAAIVDKKLQELKVPGRAFEQNLLLVALALAHEAQQAQQQLAATETRSREMLRELLGRVDQALGADDPDDSPISDISLDGPTAAPSVSIDS
;
A
#
# COMPACT_ATOMS: atom_id res chain seq x y z
N MET A 1 -22.37 -20.73 -18.60
CA MET A 1 -21.19 -21.44 -18.04
C MET A 1 -21.73 -22.62 -17.28
N ASP A 2 -21.59 -23.83 -17.81
CA ASP A 2 -21.95 -25.06 -17.10
C ASP A 2 -20.88 -25.32 -16.05
N GLN A 3 -21.19 -25.05 -14.78
CA GLN A 3 -20.30 -25.39 -13.67
C GLN A 3 -20.67 -26.81 -13.21
N ALA A 4 -19.78 -27.76 -13.49
CA ALA A 4 -19.95 -29.12 -13.00
C ALA A 4 -19.79 -29.12 -11.46
N PRO A 5 -20.71 -29.77 -10.73
CA PRO A 5 -20.60 -29.86 -9.28
C PRO A 5 -19.37 -30.68 -8.87
N VAL A 6 -18.58 -30.14 -7.94
CA VAL A 6 -17.38 -30.76 -7.38
C VAL A 6 -17.72 -31.37 -6.02
N GLU A 7 -17.27 -32.59 -5.77
CA GLU A 7 -17.37 -33.25 -4.46
C GLU A 7 -16.13 -32.90 -3.60
N LEU A 8 -16.38 -32.47 -2.37
CA LEU A 8 -15.38 -32.04 -1.40
C LEU A 8 -15.62 -32.74 -0.07
N ARG A 9 -14.53 -33.05 0.64
CA ARG A 9 -14.60 -33.61 1.98
C ARG A 9 -14.12 -32.57 2.98
N VAL A 10 -14.95 -32.23 3.95
CA VAL A 10 -14.64 -31.27 5.01
C VAL A 10 -15.12 -31.82 6.34
N GLY A 11 -14.22 -31.92 7.32
CA GLY A 11 -14.50 -32.37 8.67
C GLY A 11 -15.08 -33.79 8.72
N GLY A 12 -14.73 -34.62 7.75
CA GLY A 12 -15.24 -35.98 7.59
C GLY A 12 -16.59 -36.08 6.86
N GLN A 13 -17.26 -34.96 6.58
CA GLN A 13 -18.49 -34.90 5.78
C GLN A 13 -18.19 -34.64 4.30
N VAL A 14 -19.05 -35.13 3.41
CA VAL A 14 -18.93 -34.92 1.97
C VAL A 14 -19.95 -33.88 1.52
N TYR A 15 -19.47 -32.87 0.81
CA TYR A 15 -20.26 -31.76 0.28
C TYR A 15 -20.14 -31.74 -1.24
N ARG A 16 -21.25 -31.41 -1.92
CA ARG A 16 -21.27 -31.21 -3.36
C ARG A 16 -21.50 -29.73 -3.65
N ILE A 17 -20.50 -29.07 -4.22
CA ILE A 17 -20.48 -27.62 -4.39
C ILE A 17 -20.36 -27.26 -5.87
N VAL A 18 -21.15 -26.28 -6.30
CA VAL A 18 -21.02 -25.63 -7.61
C VAL A 18 -20.39 -24.27 -7.34
N ALA A 19 -19.18 -24.04 -7.87
CA ALA A 19 -18.44 -22.80 -7.67
C ALA A 19 -17.72 -22.40 -8.96
N SER A 20 -17.46 -21.10 -9.10
CA SER A 20 -16.69 -20.52 -10.21
C SER A 20 -15.19 -20.76 -10.12
N THR A 21 -14.74 -21.31 -8.99
CA THR A 21 -13.34 -21.58 -8.66
C THR A 21 -12.91 -22.96 -9.15
N ASP A 22 -11.64 -23.12 -9.53
CA ASP A 22 -11.08 -24.40 -9.93
C ASP A 22 -11.20 -25.47 -8.84
N GLN A 23 -11.30 -26.74 -9.26
CA GLN A 23 -11.38 -27.88 -8.36
C GLN A 23 -10.16 -27.98 -7.43
N GLY A 24 -8.95 -27.70 -7.93
CA GLY A 24 -7.73 -27.74 -7.12
C GLY A 24 -7.73 -26.69 -6.02
N GLU A 25 -8.16 -25.47 -6.34
CA GLU A 25 -8.35 -24.40 -5.36
C GLU A 25 -9.38 -24.77 -4.29
N LEU A 26 -10.52 -25.34 -4.68
CA LEU A 26 -11.55 -25.79 -3.74
C LEU A 26 -11.04 -26.87 -2.79
N GLN A 27 -10.23 -27.82 -3.28
CA GLN A 27 -9.60 -28.84 -2.44
C GLN A 27 -8.59 -28.22 -1.46
N GLY A 28 -7.81 -27.24 -1.92
CA GLY A 28 -6.90 -26.47 -1.05
C GLY A 28 -7.65 -25.74 0.07
N LEU A 29 -8.76 -25.08 -0.26
CA LEU A 29 -9.62 -24.42 0.73
C LEU A 29 -10.23 -25.42 1.73
N ALA A 30 -10.68 -26.59 1.28
CA ALA A 30 -11.17 -27.65 2.15
C ALA A 30 -10.10 -28.11 3.15
N ALA A 31 -8.86 -28.30 2.70
CA ALA A 31 -7.74 -28.66 3.57
C ALA A 31 -7.43 -27.57 4.63
N ILE A 32 -7.57 -26.29 4.28
CA ILE A 32 -7.42 -25.17 5.24
C ILE A 32 -8.50 -25.25 6.31
N VAL A 33 -9.76 -25.49 5.92
CA VAL A 33 -10.87 -25.64 6.87
C VAL A 33 -10.66 -26.85 7.77
N ASP A 34 -10.23 -27.99 7.23
CA ASP A 34 -9.94 -29.21 8.00
C ASP A 34 -8.85 -29.00 9.05
N LYS A 35 -7.75 -28.35 8.64
CA LYS A 35 -6.67 -28.00 9.56
C LYS A 35 -7.20 -27.11 10.69
N LYS A 36 -7.97 -26.08 10.35
CA LYS A 36 -8.52 -25.14 11.34
C LYS A 36 -9.53 -25.82 12.27
N LEU A 37 -10.31 -26.75 11.75
CA LEU A 37 -11.24 -27.55 12.54
C LEU A 37 -10.51 -28.45 13.53
N GLN A 38 -9.36 -29.02 13.15
CA GLN A 38 -8.55 -29.80 14.10
C GLN A 38 -7.94 -28.93 15.20
N GLU A 39 -7.55 -27.69 14.89
CA GLU A 39 -7.00 -26.73 15.85
C GLU A 39 -8.06 -26.21 16.83
N LEU A 40 -9.27 -25.93 16.35
CA LEU A 40 -10.30 -25.23 17.13
C LEU A 40 -11.42 -26.13 17.66
N LYS A 41 -11.42 -27.44 17.36
CA LYS A 41 -12.47 -28.35 17.83
C LYS A 41 -12.56 -28.32 19.36
N VAL A 42 -13.77 -28.11 19.86
CA VAL A 42 -14.04 -28.24 21.30
C VAL A 42 -14.67 -29.61 21.54
N PRO A 43 -14.06 -30.47 22.38
CA PRO A 43 -14.62 -31.78 22.68
C PRO A 43 -16.00 -31.62 23.34
N GLY A 44 -16.95 -32.48 22.93
CA GLY A 44 -18.34 -32.43 23.42
C GLY A 44 -19.24 -31.40 22.74
N ARG A 45 -18.74 -30.59 21.79
CA ARG A 45 -19.58 -29.73 20.94
C ARG A 45 -20.00 -30.43 19.65
N ALA A 46 -21.16 -30.02 19.16
CA ALA A 46 -21.67 -30.48 17.86
C ALA A 46 -20.75 -30.02 16.73
N PHE A 47 -20.68 -30.82 15.66
CA PHE A 47 -19.82 -30.55 14.52
C PHE A 47 -20.13 -29.20 13.87
N GLU A 48 -21.41 -28.86 13.73
CA GLU A 48 -21.91 -27.63 13.13
C GLU A 48 -21.45 -26.40 13.91
N GLN A 49 -21.38 -26.50 15.24
CA GLN A 49 -20.92 -25.43 16.12
C GLN A 49 -19.40 -25.21 15.99
N ASN A 50 -18.64 -26.30 15.88
CA ASN A 50 -17.20 -26.24 15.62
C ASN A 50 -16.94 -25.67 14.21
N LEU A 51 -17.72 -26.06 13.21
CA LEU A 51 -17.60 -25.55 11.84
C LEU A 51 -17.92 -24.05 11.76
N LEU A 52 -18.96 -23.59 12.48
CA LEU A 52 -19.28 -22.16 12.56
C LEU A 52 -18.15 -21.37 13.22
N LEU A 53 -17.55 -21.89 14.30
CA LEU A 53 -16.40 -21.25 14.94
C LEU A 53 -15.21 -21.14 13.99
N VAL A 54 -14.93 -22.19 13.24
CA VAL A 54 -13.89 -22.20 12.21
C VAL A 54 -14.17 -21.16 11.12
N ALA A 55 -15.41 -21.09 10.64
CA ALA A 55 -15.80 -20.11 9.63
C ALA A 55 -15.58 -18.67 10.12
N LEU A 56 -15.98 -18.35 11.36
CA LEU A 56 -15.76 -17.04 11.97
C LEU A 56 -14.26 -16.73 12.14
N ALA A 57 -13.45 -17.71 12.57
CA ALA A 57 -12.01 -17.54 12.72
C ALA A 57 -11.32 -17.27 11.37
N LEU A 58 -11.64 -18.04 10.34
CA LEU A 58 -11.07 -17.87 9.00
C LEU A 58 -11.50 -16.54 8.36
N ALA A 59 -12.76 -16.14 8.53
CA ALA A 59 -13.24 -14.83 8.07
C ALA A 59 -12.49 -13.69 8.76
N HIS A 60 -12.25 -13.81 10.07
CA HIS A 60 -11.49 -12.81 10.82
C HIS A 60 -10.03 -12.74 10.36
N GLU A 61 -9.39 -13.88 10.15
CA GLU A 61 -8.00 -13.96 9.64
C GLU A 61 -7.88 -13.34 8.25
N ALA A 62 -8.81 -13.63 7.35
CA ALA A 62 -8.85 -13.05 6.01
C ALA A 62 -9.03 -11.52 6.08
N GLN A 63 -9.91 -11.03 6.94
CA GLN A 63 -10.13 -9.61 7.15
C GLN A 63 -8.87 -8.92 7.71
N GLN A 64 -8.21 -9.52 8.70
CA GLN A 64 -6.97 -8.99 9.26
C GLN A 64 -5.86 -8.91 8.20
N ALA A 65 -5.72 -9.95 7.37
CA ALA A 65 -4.72 -9.97 6.29
C ALA A 65 -4.96 -8.83 5.29
N GLN A 66 -6.21 -8.58 4.91
CA GLN A 66 -6.58 -7.46 4.03
C GLN A 66 -6.24 -6.10 4.65
N GLN A 67 -6.55 -5.91 5.94
CA GLN A 67 -6.24 -4.68 6.65
C GLN A 67 -4.73 -4.44 6.75
N GLN A 68 -3.94 -5.48 6.98
CA GLN A 68 -2.48 -5.39 7.02
C GLN A 68 -1.91 -5.01 5.64
N LEU A 69 -2.41 -5.59 4.56
CA LEU A 69 -2.01 -5.24 3.19
C LEU A 69 -2.33 -3.78 2.85
N ALA A 70 -3.53 -3.30 3.22
CA ALA A 70 -3.90 -1.90 3.01
C ALA A 70 -3.00 -0.94 3.81
N ALA A 71 -2.65 -1.32 5.05
CA ALA A 71 -1.78 -0.54 5.90
C ALA A 71 -0.33 -0.50 5.37
N THR A 72 0.20 -1.63 4.91
CA THR A 72 1.55 -1.67 4.30
C THR A 72 1.60 -0.88 3.01
N GLU A 73 0.59 -0.99 2.14
CA GLU A 73 0.51 -0.20 0.91
C GLU A 73 0.51 1.31 1.21
N THR A 74 -0.32 1.74 2.17
CA THR A 74 -0.39 3.15 2.58
C THR A 74 0.96 3.64 3.09
N ARG A 75 1.62 2.86 3.95
CA ARG A 75 2.93 3.19 4.50
C ARG A 75 4.01 3.27 3.42
N SER A 76 4.02 2.33 2.48
CA SER A 76 4.96 2.32 1.35
C SER A 76 4.75 3.53 0.44
N ARG A 77 3.50 3.90 0.15
CA ARG A 77 3.17 5.11 -0.62
C ARG A 77 3.65 6.37 0.08
N GLU A 78 3.48 6.45 1.40
CA GLU A 78 3.91 7.62 2.17
C GLU A 78 5.44 7.75 2.22
N MET A 79 6.16 6.66 2.47
CA MET A 79 7.62 6.65 2.40
C MET A 79 8.13 7.06 1.02
N LEU A 80 7.49 6.59 -0.06
CA LEU A 80 7.88 6.98 -1.42
C LEU A 80 7.66 8.47 -1.67
N ARG A 81 6.54 9.05 -1.21
CA ARG A 81 6.29 10.50 -1.31
C ARG A 81 7.34 11.31 -0.57
N GLU A 82 7.69 10.88 0.64
CA GLU A 82 8.71 11.55 1.43
C GLU A 82 10.08 11.51 0.74
N LEU A 83 10.47 10.35 0.19
CA LEU A 83 11.73 10.20 -0.54
C LEU A 83 11.76 11.06 -1.81
N LEU A 84 10.68 11.09 -2.59
CA LEU A 84 10.57 11.95 -3.77
C LEU A 84 10.66 13.43 -3.39
N GLY A 85 9.96 13.86 -2.34
CA GLY A 85 10.04 15.25 -1.87
C GLY A 85 11.44 15.65 -1.37
N ARG A 86 12.22 14.71 -0.82
CA ARG A 86 13.63 14.95 -0.47
C ARG A 86 14.52 15.05 -1.71
N VAL A 87 14.27 14.23 -2.73
CA VAL A 87 14.98 14.31 -4.01
C VAL A 87 14.68 15.64 -4.69
N ASP A 88 13.42 16.05 -4.76
CA ASP A 88 13.02 17.34 -5.34
C ASP A 88 13.68 18.52 -4.63
N GLN A 89 13.77 18.49 -3.29
CA GLN A 89 14.49 19.50 -2.51
C GLN A 89 16.00 19.51 -2.79
N ALA A 90 16.62 18.34 -2.91
CA ALA A 90 18.05 18.25 -3.20
C ALA A 90 18.37 18.75 -4.63
N LEU A 91 17.50 18.47 -5.61
CA LEU A 91 17.66 18.93 -6.98
C LEU A 91 17.35 20.43 -7.14
N GLY A 92 16.36 20.96 -6.41
CA GLY A 92 16.03 22.39 -6.43
C GLY A 92 17.00 23.27 -5.63
N ALA A 93 17.80 22.69 -4.73
CA ALA A 93 18.85 23.40 -4.01
C ALA A 93 20.12 23.65 -4.87
N ASP A 94 20.25 22.96 -6.00
CA ASP A 94 21.37 23.08 -6.96
C ASP A 94 21.07 24.07 -8.11
N ASP A 95 20.00 24.86 -8.03
CA ASP A 95 19.71 25.97 -8.96
C ASP A 95 20.07 27.34 -8.33
N PRO A 96 21.34 27.78 -8.33
CA PRO A 96 21.76 29.11 -7.92
C PRO A 96 21.64 30.15 -9.06
N ASP A 97 20.70 30.01 -9.99
CA ASP A 97 20.51 30.95 -11.12
C ASP A 97 19.11 31.60 -11.08
N ASP A 98 18.91 32.44 -10.07
CA ASP A 98 18.07 33.64 -10.25
C ASP A 98 18.68 34.81 -9.45
N SER A 99 19.96 35.07 -9.71
CA SER A 99 20.53 36.40 -9.44
C SER A 99 20.17 37.29 -10.63
N PRO A 100 19.41 38.39 -10.46
CA PRO A 100 19.23 39.34 -11.55
C PRO A 100 20.57 40.00 -11.87
N ILE A 101 21.25 39.47 -12.89
CA ILE A 101 22.39 40.12 -13.54
C ILE A 101 21.82 41.27 -14.36
N SER A 102 21.79 42.48 -13.77
CA SER A 102 22.22 43.73 -14.42
C SER A 102 21.76 44.95 -13.63
N ASP A 103 22.66 45.52 -12.83
CA ASP A 103 22.89 46.97 -12.92
C ASP A 103 24.31 47.29 -12.42
N ILE A 104 25.30 46.94 -13.23
CA ILE A 104 26.69 47.35 -13.00
C ILE A 104 26.81 48.77 -13.56
N SER A 105 26.42 49.76 -12.77
CA SER A 105 26.79 51.16 -13.02
C SER A 105 28.29 51.33 -12.75
N LEU A 106 29.08 51.08 -13.80
CA LEU A 106 30.46 51.51 -13.93
C LEU A 106 30.45 52.79 -14.77
N ASP A 107 30.35 53.95 -14.14
CA ASP A 107 31.11 55.11 -14.62
C ASP A 107 31.69 55.87 -13.43
N GLY A 108 33.01 55.99 -13.45
CA GLY A 108 33.81 56.51 -12.36
C GLY A 108 33.87 58.03 -12.32
N PRO A 109 34.40 58.60 -11.23
CA PRO A 109 34.48 60.03 -11.03
C PRO A 109 35.63 60.63 -11.85
N THR A 110 35.38 61.67 -12.63
CA THR A 110 36.44 62.55 -13.15
C THR A 110 36.22 63.99 -12.71
N ALA A 111 37.10 64.43 -11.82
CA ALA A 111 37.37 65.80 -11.41
C ALA A 111 37.68 66.69 -12.64
N ALA A 112 37.54 68.02 -12.69
CA ALA A 112 37.02 69.07 -11.81
C ALA A 112 36.89 70.37 -12.69
N PRO A 113 37.04 71.60 -12.16
CA PRO A 113 36.04 72.66 -12.20
C PRO A 113 36.25 73.71 -13.30
N SER A 114 35.19 74.38 -13.73
CA SER A 114 35.28 75.63 -14.52
C SER A 114 34.60 76.76 -13.76
N VAL A 115 35.43 77.52 -13.05
CA VAL A 115 35.09 78.84 -12.52
C VAL A 115 34.96 79.79 -13.71
N SER A 116 33.86 80.53 -13.78
CA SER A 116 33.76 81.79 -14.50
C SER A 116 32.95 82.73 -13.62
N ILE A 117 33.67 83.64 -12.97
CA ILE A 117 33.12 84.81 -12.29
C ILE A 117 33.00 85.90 -13.36
N ASP A 118 31.84 86.55 -13.36
CA ASP A 118 31.44 87.67 -14.22
C ASP A 118 32.21 88.96 -13.87
N SER A 119 32.37 89.82 -14.90
CA SER A 119 32.66 91.28 -14.94
C SER A 119 33.48 91.95 -13.84
#